data_AF-A0A3C0FTL2-F1
#
_entry.id   AF-A0A3C0FTL2-F1
#
_cell.length_a   1.000
_cell.length_b   1.000
_cell.length_c   1.000
_cell.angle_alpha   90.00
_cell.angle_beta   90.00
_cell.angle_gamma   90.00
#
_symmetry.space_group_name_H-M   'P 1'
#
loop_
_entity.id
_entity.type
_entity.pdbx_description
1 polymer ?
#
loop_
_entity_poly.entity_id
_entity_poly.type
_entity_poly.pdbx_seq_one_letter_code
_entity_poly.pdbx_strand_id
1 'polypeptide(L)'
;GLLGFNDVATDFGIPYRREDFGQTLAHYGIGGGPYIVLPLLGPSNLRDTTGLAVDYFANPLTWGAENSDTAEALYLGSIGLSALHYRYATINQLNELQKSSIDYYAALRSLYRQQRNTLIRNGAPAPATAVEDESASFDFDDAVEAASE
;
A
#
# COMPACT_ATOMS: atom_id res chain seq x y z
N GLY A 1 15.94 19.07 -10.11
CA GLY A 1 16.84 19.26 -11.25
C GLY A 1 18.16 18.54 -11.06
N LEU A 2 18.86 18.29 -12.16
CA LEU A 2 19.98 17.34 -12.31
C LEU A 2 19.60 15.89 -11.97
N LEU A 3 19.00 15.17 -12.94
CA LEU A 3 18.65 13.74 -12.85
C LEU A 3 17.88 13.31 -11.57
N GLY A 4 17.20 14.23 -10.89
CA GLY A 4 16.46 13.95 -9.65
C GLY A 4 17.24 14.18 -8.35
N PHE A 5 18.50 14.64 -8.40
CA PHE A 5 19.31 14.91 -7.20
C PHE A 5 18.90 16.20 -6.47
N ASN A 6 18.43 17.22 -7.20
CA ASN A 6 17.83 18.41 -6.60
C ASN A 6 16.30 18.37 -6.74
N ASP A 7 15.54 18.80 -5.74
CA ASP A 7 14.07 18.87 -5.83
C ASP A 7 13.60 20.29 -6.12
N VAL A 8 13.65 20.63 -7.41
CA VAL A 8 13.22 21.95 -7.89
C VAL A 8 11.69 22.08 -7.82
N ALA A 9 10.94 20.97 -7.81
CA ALA A 9 9.48 21.04 -7.75
C ALA A 9 9.03 21.58 -6.38
N THR A 10 9.66 21.11 -5.31
CA THR A 10 9.44 21.65 -3.96
C THR A 10 9.84 23.12 -3.86
N ASP A 11 10.93 23.55 -4.50
CA ASP A 11 11.34 24.97 -4.55
C ASP A 11 10.28 25.87 -5.22
N PHE A 12 9.51 25.33 -6.16
CA PHE A 12 8.37 26.00 -6.80
C PHE A 12 7.04 25.84 -6.04
N GLY A 13 7.05 25.28 -4.83
CA GLY A 13 5.87 25.09 -3.99
C GLY A 13 4.97 23.93 -4.42
N ILE A 14 5.48 23.00 -5.24
CA ILE A 14 4.75 21.79 -5.64
C ILE A 14 5.12 20.67 -4.68
N PRO A 15 4.22 20.26 -3.76
CA PRO A 15 4.54 19.21 -2.80
C PRO A 15 4.61 17.85 -3.50
N TYR A 16 5.59 17.05 -3.10
CA TYR A 16 5.66 15.66 -3.52
C TYR A 16 4.47 14.86 -2.99
N ARG A 17 3.80 14.12 -3.89
CA ARG A 17 2.71 13.19 -3.56
C ARG A 17 3.01 11.87 -4.24
N ARG A 18 3.06 10.80 -3.45
CA ARG A 18 3.25 9.45 -3.96
C ARG A 18 1.88 8.83 -4.23
N GLU A 19 1.53 8.74 -5.51
CA GLU A 19 0.31 8.10 -6.00
C GLU A 19 0.65 6.76 -6.64
N ASP A 20 -0.30 5.83 -6.58
CA ASP A 20 -0.19 4.48 -7.15
C ASP A 20 -1.53 4.05 -7.77
N PHE A 21 -1.52 2.98 -8.56
CA PHE A 21 -2.73 2.55 -9.25
C PHE A 21 -3.83 2.10 -8.27
N GLY A 22 -3.47 1.60 -7.08
CA GLY A 22 -4.44 1.27 -6.04
C GLY A 22 -5.21 2.49 -5.52
N GLN A 23 -4.55 3.65 -5.39
CA GLN A 23 -5.20 4.93 -5.04
C GLN A 23 -6.11 5.40 -6.17
N THR A 24 -5.69 5.18 -7.42
CA THR A 24 -6.53 5.46 -8.59
C THR A 24 -7.81 4.62 -8.55
N LEU A 25 -7.70 3.31 -8.33
CA LEU A 25 -8.88 2.43 -8.19
C LEU A 25 -9.79 2.84 -7.03
N ALA A 26 -9.20 3.27 -5.90
CA ALA A 26 -9.94 3.79 -4.77
C ALA A 26 -10.75 5.05 -5.12
N HIS A 27 -10.16 5.95 -5.91
CA HIS A 27 -10.82 7.15 -6.40
C HIS A 27 -12.05 6.83 -7.25
N TYR A 28 -12.00 5.73 -8.02
CA TYR A 28 -13.14 5.21 -8.79
C TYR A 28 -14.12 4.34 -7.98
N GLY A 29 -14.02 4.35 -6.64
CA GLY A 29 -14.96 3.66 -5.75
C GLY A 29 -14.69 2.17 -5.55
N ILE A 30 -13.54 1.64 -6.01
CA ILE A 30 -13.17 0.25 -5.77
C ILE A 30 -12.66 0.11 -4.32
N GLY A 31 -13.38 -0.69 -3.54
CA GLY A 31 -13.01 -1.00 -2.15
C GLY A 31 -11.68 -1.76 -2.05
N GLY A 32 -11.04 -1.72 -0.88
CA GLY A 32 -9.75 -2.40 -0.66
C GLY A 32 -9.84 -3.93 -0.69
N GLY A 33 -10.99 -4.50 -0.29
CA GLY A 33 -11.18 -5.95 -0.19
C GLY A 33 -10.43 -6.57 1.00
N PRO A 34 -10.12 -7.89 0.92
CA PRO A 34 -9.41 -8.61 1.99
C PRO A 34 -8.03 -8.01 2.27
N TYR A 35 -7.69 -7.92 3.56
CA TYR A 35 -6.36 -7.52 4.00
C TYR A 35 -5.40 -8.71 3.91
N ILE A 36 -4.22 -8.49 3.34
CA ILE A 36 -3.18 -9.51 3.18
C ILE A 36 -1.81 -8.92 3.53
N VAL A 37 -0.87 -9.75 3.97
CA VAL A 37 0.51 -9.33 4.21
C VAL A 37 1.38 -9.99 3.15
N LEU A 38 1.94 -9.19 2.27
CA LEU A 38 2.83 -9.66 1.22
C LEU A 38 4.22 -9.97 1.81
N PRO A 39 4.84 -11.09 1.40
CA PRO A 39 6.23 -11.37 1.76
C PRO A 39 7.14 -10.22 1.34
N LEU A 40 8.01 -9.77 2.25
CA LEU A 40 8.97 -8.66 2.09
C LEU A 40 8.34 -7.26 1.91
N LEU A 41 7.24 -7.14 1.17
CA LEU A 41 6.57 -5.87 0.85
C LEU A 41 5.67 -5.36 1.98
N GLY A 42 5.15 -6.26 2.82
CA GLY A 42 4.40 -5.91 4.03
C GLY A 42 2.87 -5.81 3.85
N PRO A 43 2.19 -5.06 4.74
CA PRO A 43 0.73 -4.90 4.72
C PRO A 43 0.16 -4.41 3.39
N SER A 44 -0.89 -5.06 2.90
CA SER A 44 -1.59 -4.72 1.66
C SER A 44 -3.06 -5.15 1.71
N ASN A 45 -3.81 -4.89 0.63
CA ASN A 45 -5.13 -5.47 0.38
C ASN A 45 -5.22 -5.94 -1.08
N LEU A 46 -6.32 -6.60 -1.45
CA LEU A 46 -6.49 -7.14 -2.80
C LEU A 46 -6.36 -6.04 -3.87
N ARG A 47 -7.06 -4.91 -3.71
CA ARG A 47 -7.01 -3.78 -4.66
C ARG A 47 -5.60 -3.24 -4.82
N ASP A 48 -4.92 -2.98 -3.72
CA ASP A 48 -3.61 -2.34 -3.69
C ASP A 48 -2.51 -3.29 -4.18
N THR A 49 -2.69 -4.60 -3.99
CA THR A 49 -1.79 -5.62 -4.56
C THR A 49 -1.94 -5.72 -6.07
N THR A 50 -3.17 -5.68 -6.58
CA THR A 50 -3.40 -5.55 -8.03
C THR A 50 -2.85 -4.23 -8.56
N GLY A 51 -3.01 -3.14 -7.81
CA GLY A 51 -2.43 -1.84 -8.12
C GLY A 51 -0.91 -1.92 -8.29
N LEU A 52 -0.22 -2.52 -7.33
CA LEU A 52 1.22 -2.74 -7.40
C LEU A 52 1.66 -3.52 -8.66
N ALA A 53 0.90 -4.55 -9.05
CA ALA A 53 1.20 -5.30 -10.28
C ALA A 53 1.02 -4.41 -11.53
N VAL A 54 -0.04 -3.60 -11.58
CA VAL A 54 -0.26 -2.66 -12.68
C VAL A 54 0.86 -1.61 -12.74
N ASP A 55 1.26 -1.04 -11.59
CA ASP A 55 2.34 -0.07 -11.50
C ASP A 55 3.68 -0.65 -12.00
N TYR A 56 3.94 -1.93 -11.72
CA TYR A 56 5.11 -2.63 -12.23
C TYR A 56 5.13 -2.69 -13.77
N PHE A 57 4.01 -3.04 -14.40
CA PHE A 57 3.90 -3.09 -15.86
C PHE A 57 3.80 -1.71 -16.51
N ALA A 58 3.25 -0.71 -15.82
CA ALA A 58 3.13 0.65 -16.33
C ALA A 58 4.45 1.45 -16.26
N ASN A 59 5.44 0.98 -15.49
CA ASN A 59 6.72 1.65 -15.36
C ASN A 59 7.58 1.43 -16.62
N PRO A 60 7.95 2.51 -17.35
CA PRO A 60 8.74 2.39 -18.59
C PRO A 60 10.15 1.83 -18.34
N LEU A 61 10.69 1.94 -17.12
CA LEU A 61 11.97 1.34 -16.77
C LEU A 61 11.91 -0.19 -16.77
N THR A 62 10.75 -0.79 -16.50
CA THR A 62 10.56 -2.24 -16.55
C THR A 62 10.87 -2.77 -17.94
N TRP A 63 10.30 -2.16 -18.97
CA TRP A 63 10.52 -2.52 -20.38
C TRP A 63 11.89 -2.05 -20.91
N GLY A 64 12.36 -0.89 -20.46
CA GLY A 64 13.67 -0.36 -20.84
C GLY A 64 14.83 -1.23 -20.35
N ALA A 65 14.69 -1.84 -19.18
CA ALA A 65 15.68 -2.70 -18.57
C ALA A 65 15.82 -4.07 -19.26
N GLU A 66 14.75 -4.59 -19.89
CA GLU A 66 14.76 -5.88 -20.61
C GLU A 66 15.67 -5.90 -21.84
N ASN A 67 16.08 -4.73 -22.35
CA ASN A 67 16.97 -4.65 -23.52
C ASN A 67 18.45 -4.86 -23.17
N SER A 68 18.80 -5.00 -21.89
CA SER A 68 20.16 -5.25 -21.43
C SER A 68 20.16 -6.03 -20.12
N ASP A 69 20.79 -7.22 -20.11
CA ASP A 69 20.94 -8.06 -18.91
C ASP A 69 21.50 -7.28 -17.70
N THR A 70 22.37 -6.29 -17.95
CA THR A 70 22.94 -5.45 -16.88
C THR A 70 21.89 -4.48 -16.32
N ALA A 71 21.05 -3.89 -17.17
CA ALA A 71 20.00 -2.98 -16.74
C ALA A 71 18.88 -3.73 -16.00
N GLU A 72 18.52 -4.93 -16.46
CA GLU A 72 17.57 -5.81 -15.78
C GLU A 72 18.07 -6.21 -14.38
N ALA A 73 19.34 -6.65 -14.27
CA ALA A 73 19.93 -7.01 -12.98
C ALA A 73 19.98 -5.82 -12.01
N LEU A 74 20.29 -4.61 -12.50
CA LEU A 74 20.27 -3.39 -11.69
C LEU A 74 18.86 -3.02 -11.25
N TYR A 75 17.86 -3.15 -12.12
CA TYR A 75 16.46 -2.86 -11.81
C TYR A 75 15.91 -3.82 -10.75
N LEU A 76 16.04 -5.14 -10.95
CA LEU A 76 15.64 -6.15 -9.97
C LEU A 76 16.39 -5.99 -8.64
N GLY A 77 17.70 -5.70 -8.71
CA GLY A 77 18.50 -5.36 -7.55
C GLY A 77 17.96 -4.16 -6.79
N SER A 78 17.54 -3.10 -7.49
CA SER A 78 16.96 -1.90 -6.89
C SER A 78 15.63 -2.18 -6.18
N ILE A 79 14.78 -3.06 -6.74
CA ILE A 79 13.53 -3.50 -6.11
C ILE A 79 13.85 -4.24 -4.80
N GLY A 80 14.76 -5.21 -4.86
CA GLY A 80 15.17 -5.98 -3.68
C GLY A 80 15.76 -5.12 -2.57
N LEU A 81 16.64 -4.18 -2.94
CA LEU A 81 17.21 -3.21 -2.00
C LEU A 81 16.15 -2.30 -1.40
N SER A 82 15.17 -1.85 -2.19
CA SER A 82 14.07 -1.00 -1.72
C SER A 82 13.18 -1.75 -0.72
N ALA A 83 12.86 -3.02 -0.99
CA ALA A 83 12.09 -3.86 -0.09
C ALA A 83 12.84 -4.09 1.24
N LEU A 84 14.15 -4.37 1.17
CA LEU A 84 14.99 -4.52 2.36
C LEU A 84 15.09 -3.22 3.16
N HIS A 85 15.28 -2.08 2.48
CA HIS A 85 15.32 -0.78 3.10
C HIS A 85 14.01 -0.45 3.81
N TYR A 86 12.86 -0.69 3.17
CA TYR A 86 11.54 -0.50 3.78
C TYR A 86 11.36 -1.34 5.04
N ARG A 87 11.77 -2.62 4.98
CA ARG A 87 11.72 -3.52 6.13
C ARG A 87 12.59 -3.01 7.28
N TYR A 88 13.81 -2.57 6.98
CA TYR A 88 14.73 -2.03 7.98
C TYR A 88 14.20 -0.72 8.60
N ALA A 89 13.69 0.20 7.77
CA ALA A 89 13.18 1.49 8.22
C ALA A 89 11.95 1.39 9.14
N THR A 90 11.20 0.28 9.05
CA THR A 90 9.95 0.07 9.80
C THR A 90 10.11 -0.93 10.96
N ILE A 91 11.26 -1.60 11.10
CA ILE A 91 11.39 -2.73 12.04
C ILE A 91 11.18 -2.31 13.50
N ASN A 92 11.64 -1.11 13.87
CA ASN A 92 11.54 -0.63 15.26
C ASN A 92 10.10 -0.31 15.63
N GLN A 93 9.37 0.36 14.74
CA GLN A 93 7.96 0.72 14.91
C GLN A 93 7.08 -0.53 14.97
N LEU A 94 7.37 -1.54 14.12
CA LEU A 94 6.66 -2.82 14.16
C LEU A 94 6.94 -3.58 15.46
N ASN A 95 8.18 -3.57 15.95
CA ASN A 95 8.53 -4.20 17.23
C ASN A 95 7.85 -3.50 18.42
N GLU A 96 7.76 -2.17 18.39
CA GLU A 96 7.04 -1.40 19.41
C GLU A 96 5.54 -1.64 19.36
N LEU A 97 4.96 -1.66 18.16
CA LEU A 97 3.57 -2.01 17.95
C LEU A 97 3.28 -3.41 18.51
N GLN A 98 4.13 -4.40 18.17
CA GLN A 98 4.00 -5.77 18.67
C GLN A 98 4.03 -5.86 20.20
N LYS A 99 4.88 -5.07 20.86
CA LYS A 99 4.99 -5.06 22.33
C LYS A 99 3.82 -4.35 23.02
N SER A 100 3.25 -3.34 22.38
CA SER A 100 2.18 -2.51 22.96
C SER A 100 0.77 -3.00 22.59
N SER A 101 0.63 -3.79 21.53
CA SER A 101 -0.64 -4.33 21.05
C SER A 101 -0.98 -5.68 21.70
N ILE A 102 -2.26 -5.88 22.02
CA ILE A 102 -2.78 -7.20 22.42
C ILE A 102 -2.83 -8.14 21.21
N ASP A 103 -3.32 -7.64 20.07
CA ASP A 103 -3.32 -8.34 18.78
C ASP A 103 -2.53 -7.52 17.77
N TYR A 104 -1.31 -8.00 17.49
CA TYR A 104 -0.41 -7.37 16.53
C TYR A 104 -0.99 -7.32 15.11
N TYR A 105 -1.69 -8.38 14.68
CA TYR A 105 -2.22 -8.44 13.33
C TYR A 105 -3.38 -7.46 13.15
N ALA A 106 -4.31 -7.43 14.10
CA ALA A 106 -5.43 -6.49 14.08
C ALA A 106 -4.95 -5.04 14.17
N ALA A 107 -3.98 -4.75 15.05
CA ALA A 107 -3.40 -3.42 15.18
C ALA A 107 -2.72 -2.98 13.88
N LEU A 108 -1.92 -3.86 13.27
CA LEU A 108 -1.24 -3.57 12.00
C LEU A 108 -2.24 -3.36 10.85
N ARG A 109 -3.28 -4.20 10.76
CA ARG A 109 -4.37 -4.04 9.77
C ARG A 109 -5.06 -2.69 9.93
N SER A 110 -5.39 -2.29 11.16
CA SER A 110 -6.08 -1.03 11.44
C SER A 110 -5.21 0.17 11.05
N LEU A 111 -3.93 0.17 11.46
CA LEU A 111 -2.98 1.21 11.08
C LEU A 111 -2.80 1.31 9.58
N TYR A 112 -2.66 0.18 8.89
CA TYR A 112 -2.57 0.14 7.44
C TYR A 112 -3.80 0.77 6.77
N ARG A 113 -5.02 0.41 7.20
CA ARG A 113 -6.27 0.99 6.66
C ARG A 113 -6.36 2.50 6.90
N GLN A 114 -6.01 2.97 8.10
CA GLN A 114 -5.99 4.39 8.43
C GLN A 114 -4.99 5.17 7.58
N GLN A 115 -3.76 4.66 7.46
CA GLN A 115 -2.73 5.25 6.62
C GLN A 115 -3.18 5.29 5.15
N ARG A 116 -3.73 4.19 4.64
CA ARG A 116 -4.16 4.08 3.25
C ARG A 116 -5.31 5.02 2.92
N ASN A 117 -6.30 5.15 3.81
CA ASN A 117 -7.40 6.09 3.65
C ASN A 117 -6.90 7.54 3.67
N THR A 118 -5.85 7.83 4.45
CA THR A 118 -5.20 9.16 4.44
C THR A 118 -4.53 9.45 3.10
N LEU A 119 -3.83 8.46 2.52
CA LEU A 119 -3.18 8.58 1.21
C LEU A 119 -4.19 8.81 0.09
N ILE A 120 -5.23 7.98 -0.01
CA ILE A 120 -6.33 8.11 -0.98
C ILE A 120 -6.97 9.50 -0.93
N ARG A 121 -7.06 10.06 0.28
CA ARG A 121 -7.67 11.37 0.54
C ARG A 121 -6.66 12.50 0.49
N ASN A 122 -5.45 12.23 0.01
CA ASN A 122 -4.43 13.24 -0.22
C ASN A 122 -4.06 14.04 1.05
N GLY A 123 -4.16 13.41 2.22
CA GLY A 123 -3.92 14.01 3.53
C GLY A 123 -5.10 14.80 4.12
N ALA A 124 -6.26 14.84 3.46
CA ALA A 124 -7.44 15.54 3.98
C ALA A 124 -7.98 14.87 5.26
N PRO A 125 -8.60 15.61 6.21
CA PRO A 125 -9.13 15.06 7.47
C PRO A 125 -10.35 14.16 7.25
N ALA A 126 -10.44 12.99 7.89
CA ALA A 126 -11.57 12.05 7.74
C ALA A 126 -12.94 12.76 7.73
N PRO A 127 -13.85 12.44 6.79
CA PRO A 127 -15.21 12.95 6.88
C PRO A 127 -15.82 12.47 8.20
N ALA A 128 -16.55 13.34 8.89
CA ALA A 128 -17.00 13.15 10.28
C ALA A 128 -17.87 11.88 10.50
N THR A 129 -18.25 11.17 9.45
CA THR A 129 -19.08 9.97 9.45
C THR A 129 -18.31 8.66 9.27
N ALA A 130 -17.00 8.68 9.02
CA ALA A 130 -16.24 7.49 8.61
C ALA A 130 -15.65 6.66 9.77
N VAL A 131 -16.41 6.45 10.84
CA VAL A 131 -16.26 5.20 11.60
C VAL A 131 -17.10 4.17 10.84
N GLU A 132 -16.54 3.68 9.73
CA GLU A 132 -17.17 2.60 8.97
C GLU A 132 -17.19 1.36 9.85
N ASP A 133 -18.41 0.91 10.15
CA ASP A 133 -18.69 -0.29 10.92
C ASP A 133 -18.26 -1.51 10.09
N GLU A 134 -17.01 -1.97 10.27
CA GLU A 134 -16.48 -3.17 9.59
C GLU A 134 -17.26 -4.46 9.92
N SER A 135 -18.26 -4.39 10.80
CA SER A 135 -19.16 -5.51 11.09
C SER A 135 -20.24 -5.73 10.01
N ALA A 136 -20.47 -4.75 9.12
CA ALA A 136 -21.56 -4.81 8.14
C ALA A 136 -21.30 -5.74 6.93
N SER A 137 -20.12 -6.35 6.80
CA SER A 137 -19.80 -7.26 5.68
C SER A 137 -19.83 -8.75 6.04
N PHE A 138 -20.23 -9.11 7.27
CA PHE A 138 -20.46 -10.50 7.65
C PHE A 138 -21.94 -10.65 7.96
N ASP A 139 -22.74 -10.87 6.91
CA ASP A 139 -24.15 -11.18 7.06
C ASP A 139 -24.24 -12.59 7.65
N PHE A 140 -24.52 -12.66 8.96
CA PHE A 140 -24.54 -13.92 9.71
C PHE A 140 -25.64 -14.86 9.20
N ASP A 141 -26.64 -14.31 8.52
CA ASP A 141 -27.76 -15.04 7.94
C ASP A 141 -27.31 -15.95 6.78
N ASP A 142 -26.40 -15.48 5.91
CA ASP A 142 -25.81 -16.29 4.82
C ASP A 142 -24.99 -17.47 5.36
N ALA A 143 -24.31 -17.29 6.49
CA ALA A 143 -23.51 -18.35 7.11
C ALA A 143 -24.36 -19.43 7.80
N VAL A 144 -25.55 -19.06 8.29
CA VAL A 144 -26.50 -20.00 8.91
C VAL A 144 -27.24 -20.79 7.86
N GLU A 145 -27.62 -20.18 6.73
CA GLU A 145 -28.29 -20.86 5.63
C GLU A 145 -27.39 -21.92 4.99
N ALA A 146 -26.11 -21.61 4.75
CA ALA A 146 -25.11 -22.54 4.22
C ALA A 146 -24.77 -23.72 5.16
N ALA A 147 -25.08 -23.63 6.45
CA ALA A 147 -24.87 -24.70 7.42
C ALA A 147 -26.13 -25.59 7.61
N SER A 148 -27.23 -25.22 6.97
CA SER A 148 -28.53 -25.93 7.07
C SER A 148 -28.86 -26.83 5.88
N GLU A 149 -27.99 -26.88 4.86
CA GLU A 149 -27.95 -27.91 3.81
C GLU A 149 -26.96 -29.05 4.16
#